data_AF-A0A370H1M0-F1
#
_entry.id   AF-A0A370H1M0-F1
#
_cell.length_a   1.000
_cell.length_b   1.000
_cell.length_c   1.000
_cell.angle_alpha   90.00
_cell.angle_beta   90.00
_cell.angle_gamma   90.00
#
_symmetry.space_group_name_H-M   'P 1'
#
loop_
_entity.id
_entity.type
_entity.pdbx_description
1 polymer ?
#
loop_
_entity_poly.entity_id
_entity_poly.type
_entity_poly.pdbx_seq_one_letter_code
_entity_poly.pdbx_strand_id
1 'polypeptide(L)'
;MVRVIELLSRHPAGHLSLARIVRDTGLSRATAHAVLTQLTADNWTVRDDDGNYGLGLGLLTVARRAEAAFPLRRLALDPMRELSARRGVPVFLAERDGDSILITEVVGTPSVPWIRQGRRLPLSPPVAREFVAWAPESERATWLDHADPAHRDRLRAVLDAVRARGYSVERLADDSAPMLEALAALRNSPVTDPLRHRLGGMIADLITIDYLPQELGEENAVVTVAAPIRHGDTVSAALVACPDTRLSAAALADLGSALASAADHLTSALTRTR
;
A
#
# COMPACT_ATOMS: atom_id res chain seq x y z
N MET A 1 -17.44 -2.39 19.12
CA MET A 1 -16.12 -2.85 19.61
C MET A 1 -15.01 -2.54 18.63
N VAL A 2 -14.99 -3.14 17.42
CA VAL A 2 -13.89 -2.98 16.43
C VAL A 2 -13.54 -1.52 16.12
N ARG A 3 -14.55 -0.67 15.85
CA ARG A 3 -14.35 0.76 15.53
C ARG A 3 -13.66 1.57 16.64
N VAL A 4 -13.77 1.15 17.91
CA VAL A 4 -13.07 1.79 19.04
C VAL A 4 -11.59 1.41 19.01
N ILE A 5 -11.27 0.14 18.79
CA ILE A 5 -9.89 -0.33 18.65
C ILE A 5 -9.22 0.31 17.42
N GLU A 6 -9.92 0.42 16.29
CA GLU A 6 -9.42 1.12 15.10
C GLU A 6 -9.15 2.61 15.33
N LEU A 7 -9.94 3.28 16.18
CA LEU A 7 -9.71 4.67 16.53
C LEU A 7 -8.47 4.81 17.43
N LEU A 8 -8.36 3.96 18.45
CA LEU A 8 -7.24 3.96 19.38
C LEU A 8 -5.92 3.56 18.68
N SER A 9 -5.95 2.64 17.71
CA SER A 9 -4.76 2.23 16.95
C SER A 9 -4.18 3.35 16.07
N ARG A 10 -4.99 4.33 15.68
CA ARG A 10 -4.53 5.56 15.00
C ARG A 10 -3.86 6.56 15.95
N HIS A 11 -3.95 6.33 17.26
CA HIS A 11 -3.37 7.16 18.32
C HIS A 11 -2.53 6.31 19.29
N PRO A 12 -1.53 5.55 18.80
CA PRO A 12 -0.89 4.47 19.57
C PRO A 12 -0.14 4.95 20.83
N ALA A 13 0.30 6.20 20.86
CA ALA A 13 0.97 6.82 22.01
C ALA A 13 0.04 7.67 22.89
N GLY A 14 -1.26 7.77 22.54
CA GLY A 14 -2.21 8.65 23.19
C GLY A 14 -3.34 7.91 23.90
N HIS A 15 -3.90 8.54 24.92
CA HIS A 15 -5.15 8.12 25.55
C HIS A 15 -6.26 9.07 25.11
N LEU A 16 -7.45 8.53 24.82
CA LEU A 16 -8.60 9.30 24.35
C LEU A 16 -9.72 9.30 25.39
N SER A 17 -10.30 10.47 25.66
CA SER A 17 -11.47 10.56 26.54
C SER A 17 -12.69 9.86 25.94
N LEU A 18 -13.59 9.37 26.79
CA LEU A 18 -14.86 8.77 26.35
C LEU A 18 -15.65 9.71 25.42
N ALA A 19 -15.65 11.01 25.72
CA ALA A 19 -16.34 12.02 24.90
C ALA A 19 -15.75 12.11 23.48
N ARG A 20 -14.42 12.03 23.34
CA ARG A 20 -13.78 12.00 22.03
C ARG A 20 -14.07 10.69 21.28
N ILE A 21 -14.03 9.55 21.96
CA ILE A 21 -14.35 8.26 21.35
C ILE A 21 -15.81 8.24 20.85
N VAL A 22 -16.76 8.73 21.64
CA VAL A 22 -18.17 8.87 21.23
C VAL A 22 -18.30 9.72 19.97
N ARG A 23 -17.68 10.89 19.95
CA ARG A 23 -17.71 11.81 18.80
C ARG A 23 -17.10 11.19 17.54
N ASP A 24 -15.94 10.56 17.66
CA ASP A 24 -15.16 10.08 16.50
C ASP A 24 -15.67 8.73 15.97
N THR A 25 -16.36 7.94 16.81
CA THR A 25 -16.98 6.66 16.40
C THR A 25 -18.46 6.77 16.03
N GLY A 26 -19.15 7.81 16.50
CA GLY A 26 -20.60 7.97 16.35
C GLY A 26 -21.45 7.07 17.26
N LEU A 27 -20.83 6.35 18.19
CA LEU A 27 -21.54 5.49 19.14
C LEU A 27 -22.25 6.32 20.22
N SER A 28 -23.38 5.82 20.74
CA SER A 28 -23.98 6.43 21.93
C SER A 28 -23.03 6.35 23.14
N ARG A 29 -23.14 7.28 24.09
CA ARG A 29 -22.30 7.28 25.30
C ARG A 29 -22.42 5.99 26.10
N ALA A 30 -23.63 5.45 26.25
CA ALA A 30 -23.87 4.19 26.95
C ALA A 30 -23.20 3.01 26.22
N THR A 31 -23.34 2.95 24.89
CA THR A 31 -22.72 1.90 24.06
C THR A 31 -21.19 1.97 24.11
N ALA A 32 -20.61 3.16 23.96
CA ALA A 32 -19.16 3.35 24.02
C ALA A 32 -18.61 2.94 25.39
N HIS A 33 -19.29 3.32 26.48
CA HIS A 33 -18.90 2.93 27.83
C HIS A 33 -18.95 1.41 28.04
N ALA A 34 -20.04 0.74 27.64
CA ALA A 34 -20.17 -0.71 27.76
C ALA A 34 -19.08 -1.45 26.96
N VAL A 35 -18.82 -1.00 25.72
CA VAL A 35 -17.74 -1.54 24.87
C VAL A 35 -16.37 -1.37 25.53
N LEU A 36 -16.04 -0.18 26.02
CA LEU A 36 -14.75 0.10 26.65
C LEU A 36 -14.59 -0.64 27.98
N THR A 37 -15.67 -0.82 28.73
CA THR A 37 -15.67 -1.63 29.97
C THR A 37 -15.26 -3.06 29.65
N GLN A 38 -15.88 -3.68 28.64
CA GLN A 38 -15.55 -5.05 28.24
C GLN A 38 -14.12 -5.14 27.69
N LEU A 39 -13.72 -4.23 26.78
CA LEU A 39 -12.36 -4.23 26.23
C LEU A 39 -11.28 -4.03 27.30
N THR A 40 -11.58 -3.26 28.36
CA THR A 40 -10.66 -3.08 29.49
C THR A 40 -10.61 -4.32 30.37
N ALA A 41 -11.75 -4.97 30.63
CA ALA A 41 -11.79 -6.26 31.33
C ALA A 41 -11.00 -7.36 30.60
N ASP A 42 -11.00 -7.33 29.26
CA ASP A 42 -10.25 -8.26 28.41
C ASP A 42 -8.77 -7.87 28.22
N ASN A 43 -8.32 -6.76 28.84
CA ASN A 43 -6.98 -6.16 28.69
C ASN A 43 -6.64 -5.68 27.27
N TRP A 44 -7.64 -5.46 26.42
CA TRP A 44 -7.45 -4.92 25.06
C TRP A 44 -7.34 -3.40 25.06
N THR A 45 -7.92 -2.75 26.08
CA THR A 45 -7.72 -1.33 26.38
C THR A 45 -7.26 -1.15 27.82
N VAL A 46 -6.62 -0.02 28.10
CA VAL A 46 -6.33 0.45 29.45
C VAL A 46 -7.08 1.75 29.71
N ARG A 47 -7.38 2.04 30.97
CA ARG A 47 -7.95 3.31 31.41
C ARG A 47 -6.99 3.97 32.38
N ASP A 48 -6.57 5.20 32.09
CA ASP A 48 -5.69 5.97 32.97
C ASP A 48 -6.46 6.62 34.12
N ASP A 49 -5.73 7.26 35.05
CA ASP A 49 -6.29 7.91 36.24
C ASP A 49 -7.22 9.08 35.89
N ASP A 50 -6.99 9.74 34.75
CA ASP A 50 -7.84 10.80 34.19
C ASP A 50 -9.09 10.24 33.49
N GLY A 51 -9.21 8.91 33.41
CA GLY A 51 -10.34 8.20 32.84
C GLY A 51 -10.34 8.13 31.31
N ASN A 52 -9.22 8.42 30.66
CA ASN A 52 -9.01 8.26 29.22
C ASN A 52 -8.57 6.83 28.90
N TYR A 53 -8.79 6.42 27.64
CA TYR A 53 -8.58 5.05 27.18
C TYR A 53 -7.45 4.95 26.18
N GLY A 54 -6.59 3.95 26.34
CA GLY A 54 -5.50 3.58 25.43
C GLY A 54 -5.53 2.10 25.05
N LEU A 55 -4.62 1.65 24.19
CA LEU A 55 -4.48 0.22 23.85
C LEU A 55 -3.80 -0.55 25.00
N GLY A 56 -4.32 -1.73 25.31
CA GLY A 56 -3.77 -2.63 26.31
C GLY A 56 -2.90 -3.76 25.74
N LEU A 57 -2.06 -4.35 26.58
CA LEU A 57 -1.12 -5.43 26.18
C LEU A 57 -1.82 -6.73 25.74
N GLY A 58 -3.08 -6.94 26.14
CA GLY A 58 -3.87 -8.08 25.66
C GLY A 58 -4.01 -8.05 24.15
N LEU A 59 -4.24 -6.87 23.56
CA LEU A 59 -4.35 -6.71 22.11
C LEU A 59 -3.03 -7.01 21.40
N LEU A 60 -1.90 -6.56 21.96
CA LEU A 60 -0.56 -6.85 21.41
C LEU A 60 -0.29 -8.35 21.37
N THR A 61 -0.69 -9.07 22.43
CA THR A 61 -0.50 -10.52 22.52
C THR A 61 -1.34 -11.25 21.48
N VAL A 62 -2.59 -10.83 21.28
CA VAL A 62 -3.46 -11.37 20.22
C VAL A 62 -2.86 -11.09 18.85
N ALA A 63 -2.41 -9.86 18.59
CA ALA A 63 -1.79 -9.48 17.32
C ALA A 63 -0.56 -10.35 16.99
N ARG A 64 0.38 -10.50 17.94
CA ARG A 64 1.57 -11.35 17.76
C ARG A 64 1.25 -12.81 17.50
N ARG A 65 0.19 -13.35 18.10
CA ARG A 65 -0.27 -14.72 17.81
C ARG A 65 -0.93 -14.80 16.43
N ALA A 66 -1.71 -13.78 16.07
CA ALA A 66 -2.36 -13.70 14.77
C ALA A 66 -1.36 -13.55 13.62
N GLU A 67 -0.18 -12.96 13.84
CA GLU A 67 0.90 -12.89 12.84
C GLU A 67 1.27 -14.27 12.28
N ALA A 68 1.15 -15.34 13.07
CA ALA A 68 1.40 -16.71 12.59
C ALA A 68 0.44 -17.14 11.46
N ALA A 69 -0.75 -16.54 11.38
CA ALA A 69 -1.71 -16.78 10.31
C ALA A 69 -1.33 -16.07 8.99
N PHE A 70 -0.37 -15.14 9.01
CA PHE A 70 0.02 -14.31 7.86
C PHE A 70 1.52 -14.48 7.56
N PRO A 71 1.96 -15.66 7.11
CA PRO A 71 3.39 -15.99 6.95
C PRO A 71 4.10 -15.08 5.93
N LEU A 72 3.39 -14.56 4.93
CA LEU A 72 3.97 -13.71 3.89
C LEU A 72 4.62 -12.44 4.45
N ARG A 73 3.96 -11.77 5.41
CA ARG A 73 4.51 -10.56 6.05
C ARG A 73 5.89 -10.83 6.62
N ARG A 74 6.02 -11.90 7.40
CA ARG A 74 7.29 -12.31 8.02
C ARG A 74 8.35 -12.65 6.97
N LEU A 75 7.96 -13.37 5.92
CA LEU A 75 8.88 -13.75 4.83
C LEU A 75 9.34 -12.54 4.00
N ALA A 76 8.51 -11.51 3.84
CA ALA A 76 8.78 -10.36 3.01
C ALA A 76 9.68 -9.30 3.66
N LEU A 77 9.69 -9.17 4.98
CA LEU A 77 10.38 -8.08 5.67
C LEU A 77 11.87 -7.98 5.35
N ASP A 78 12.61 -9.08 5.36
CA ASP A 78 14.05 -9.05 5.09
C ASP A 78 14.36 -8.77 3.61
N PRO A 79 13.72 -9.44 2.63
CA PRO A 79 13.83 -9.06 1.22
C PRO A 79 13.46 -7.59 0.95
N MET A 80 12.43 -7.06 1.62
CA MET A 80 12.05 -5.64 1.50
C MET A 80 13.13 -4.70 2.02
N ARG A 81 13.75 -5.01 3.17
CA ARG A 81 14.87 -4.24 3.73
C ARG A 81 16.07 -4.26 2.82
N GLU A 82 16.42 -5.43 2.31
CA GLU A 82 17.55 -5.62 1.41
C GLU A 82 17.33 -4.87 0.09
N LEU A 83 16.12 -4.95 -0.48
CA LEU A 83 15.77 -4.22 -1.70
C LEU A 83 15.79 -2.71 -1.48
N SER A 84 15.18 -2.23 -0.40
CA SER A 84 15.13 -0.81 -0.05
C SER A 84 16.54 -0.24 0.15
N ALA A 85 17.40 -0.96 0.87
CA ALA A 85 18.78 -0.54 1.11
C ALA A 85 19.61 -0.52 -0.19
N ARG A 86 19.50 -1.54 -1.04
CA ARG A 86 20.26 -1.62 -2.31
C ARG A 86 19.81 -0.60 -3.35
N ARG A 87 18.52 -0.33 -3.42
CA ARG A 87 17.93 0.54 -4.44
C ARG A 87 17.78 1.99 -3.97
N GLY A 88 17.94 2.26 -2.67
CA GLY A 88 17.79 3.59 -2.10
C GLY A 88 16.36 4.13 -2.16
N VAL A 89 15.36 3.25 -2.30
CA VAL A 89 13.94 3.63 -2.42
C VAL A 89 13.10 2.93 -1.35
N PRO A 90 12.01 3.54 -0.87
CA PRO A 90 11.03 2.87 -0.03
C PRO A 90 10.39 1.68 -0.75
N VAL A 91 10.02 0.66 0.01
CA VAL A 91 9.38 -0.56 -0.48
C VAL A 91 8.20 -0.89 0.42
N PHE A 92 7.07 -1.31 -0.15
CA PHE A 92 5.93 -1.80 0.62
C PHE A 92 5.40 -3.14 0.11
N LEU A 93 4.73 -3.85 1.00
CA LEU A 93 3.98 -5.06 0.69
C LEU A 93 2.49 -4.70 0.60
N ALA A 94 1.87 -5.06 -0.52
CA ALA A 94 0.44 -4.94 -0.73
C ALA A 94 -0.17 -6.35 -0.79
N GLU A 95 -1.24 -6.61 -0.03
CA GLU A 95 -1.91 -7.90 0.00
C GLU A 95 -3.36 -7.75 -0.42
N ARG A 96 -3.86 -8.70 -1.23
CA ARG A 96 -5.26 -8.71 -1.67
C ARG A 96 -6.15 -9.20 -0.54
N ASP A 97 -7.20 -8.44 -0.26
CA ASP A 97 -8.26 -8.77 0.68
C ASP A 97 -9.62 -8.50 0.01
N GLY A 98 -10.19 -9.56 -0.57
CA GLY A 98 -11.38 -9.50 -1.43
C GLY A 98 -11.17 -8.62 -2.65
N ASP A 99 -12.00 -7.58 -2.76
CA ASP A 99 -11.97 -6.55 -3.82
C ASP A 99 -11.15 -5.31 -3.41
N SER A 100 -10.29 -5.46 -2.40
CA SER A 100 -9.40 -4.40 -1.93
C SER A 100 -7.96 -4.89 -1.84
N ILE A 101 -7.02 -3.96 -1.93
CA ILE A 101 -5.60 -4.17 -1.70
C ILE A 101 -5.21 -3.44 -0.42
N LEU A 102 -4.60 -4.13 0.54
CA LEU A 102 -4.15 -3.58 1.81
C LEU A 102 -2.63 -3.43 1.80
N ILE A 103 -2.13 -2.23 2.08
CA ILE A 103 -0.70 -2.04 2.36
C ILE A 103 -0.43 -2.56 3.76
N THR A 104 0.33 -3.65 3.84
CA THR A 104 0.52 -4.41 5.06
C THR A 104 1.86 -4.16 5.73
N GLU A 105 2.91 -3.88 4.98
CA GLU A 105 4.24 -3.53 5.48
C GLU A 105 4.82 -2.39 4.66
N VAL A 106 5.61 -1.53 5.31
CA VAL A 106 6.36 -0.44 4.65
C VAL A 106 7.77 -0.40 5.23
N VAL A 107 8.77 -0.35 4.35
CA VAL A 107 10.18 -0.17 4.68
C VAL A 107 10.69 1.09 4.01
N GLY A 108 11.43 1.90 4.78
CA GLY A 108 11.83 3.24 4.36
C GLY A 108 10.72 4.27 4.60
N THR A 109 10.89 5.46 4.04
CA THR A 109 9.95 6.57 4.21
C THR A 109 9.46 7.05 2.83
N PRO A 110 8.30 6.56 2.36
CA PRO A 110 7.68 7.07 1.14
C PRO A 110 7.46 8.58 1.21
N SER A 111 7.82 9.28 0.14
CA SER A 111 7.48 10.71 -0.06
C SER A 111 6.00 10.91 -0.33
N VAL A 112 5.32 9.89 -0.85
CA VAL A 112 3.91 9.90 -1.22
C VAL A 112 3.02 9.57 0.00
N PRO A 113 2.20 10.50 0.52
CA PRO A 113 1.55 10.36 1.82
C PRO A 113 0.48 9.28 1.93
N TRP A 114 -0.10 8.84 0.80
CA TRP A 114 -1.08 7.76 0.82
C TRP A 114 -0.43 6.38 0.98
N ILE A 115 0.87 6.25 0.71
CA ILE A 115 1.63 5.02 0.89
C ILE A 115 1.97 4.87 2.37
N ARG A 116 1.12 4.15 3.08
CA ARG A 116 1.27 3.89 4.53
C ARG A 116 0.61 2.58 4.92
N GLN A 117 1.16 1.95 5.95
CA GLN A 117 0.60 0.73 6.53
C GLN A 117 -0.87 0.94 6.91
N GLY A 118 -1.72 -0.04 6.59
CA GLY A 118 -3.16 0.01 6.82
C GLY A 118 -3.97 0.73 5.73
N ARG A 119 -3.33 1.34 4.72
CA ARG A 119 -4.04 1.92 3.58
C ARG A 119 -4.70 0.82 2.76
N ARG A 120 -5.98 0.99 2.46
CA ARG A 120 -6.75 0.14 1.55
C ARG A 120 -6.95 0.82 0.20
N LEU A 121 -6.58 0.18 -0.89
CA LEU A 121 -6.83 0.63 -2.26
C LEU A 121 -7.92 -0.26 -2.88
N PRO A 122 -8.74 0.25 -3.80
CA PRO A 122 -9.68 -0.59 -4.52
C PRO A 122 -8.92 -1.51 -5.49
N LEU A 123 -9.38 -2.75 -5.64
CA LEU A 123 -8.98 -3.61 -6.75
C LEU A 123 -9.80 -3.23 -7.99
N SER A 124 -9.51 -2.06 -8.56
CA SER A 124 -10.25 -1.52 -9.70
C SER A 124 -9.34 -0.72 -10.63
N PRO A 125 -9.71 -0.54 -11.91
CA PRO A 125 -8.96 0.32 -12.82
C PRO A 125 -8.83 1.76 -12.34
N PRO A 126 -7.74 2.46 -12.71
CA PRO A 126 -6.58 1.97 -13.47
C PRO A 126 -5.49 1.32 -12.59
N VAL A 127 -5.73 1.17 -11.28
CA VAL A 127 -4.75 0.70 -10.29
C VAL A 127 -4.79 -0.83 -10.09
N ALA A 128 -3.85 -1.37 -9.31
CA ALA A 128 -3.79 -2.80 -8.95
C ALA A 128 -3.71 -3.78 -10.14
N ARG A 129 -3.10 -3.36 -11.25
CA ARG A 129 -3.00 -4.14 -12.50
C ARG A 129 -2.21 -5.43 -12.30
N GLU A 130 -1.19 -5.38 -11.46
CA GLU A 130 -0.35 -6.52 -11.09
C GLU A 130 -1.14 -7.66 -10.42
N PHE A 131 -2.28 -7.36 -9.79
CA PHE A 131 -3.17 -8.38 -9.21
C PHE A 131 -4.09 -9.04 -10.24
N VAL A 132 -4.30 -8.39 -11.40
CA VAL A 132 -5.29 -8.78 -12.40
C VAL A 132 -4.63 -9.31 -13.67
N ALA A 133 -3.40 -8.91 -13.97
CA ALA A 133 -2.68 -9.28 -15.19
C ALA A 133 -2.59 -10.80 -15.39
N TRP A 134 -2.44 -11.59 -14.31
CA TRP A 134 -2.42 -13.06 -14.36
C TRP A 134 -3.75 -13.75 -14.06
N ALA A 135 -4.79 -12.99 -13.71
CA ALA A 135 -6.09 -13.53 -13.34
C ALA A 135 -6.80 -14.23 -14.53
N PRO A 136 -7.79 -15.11 -14.26
CA PRO A 136 -8.63 -15.69 -15.30
C PRO A 136 -9.29 -14.61 -16.17
N GLU A 137 -9.59 -14.94 -17.44
CA GLU A 137 -10.19 -14.00 -18.39
C GLU A 137 -11.48 -13.36 -17.87
N SER A 138 -12.32 -14.13 -17.16
CA SER A 138 -13.55 -13.62 -16.55
C SER A 138 -13.28 -12.52 -15.53
N GLU A 139 -12.26 -12.68 -14.68
CA GLU A 139 -11.90 -11.68 -13.68
C GLU A 139 -11.27 -10.43 -14.32
N ARG A 140 -10.44 -10.62 -15.35
CA ARG A 140 -9.90 -9.50 -16.14
C ARG A 140 -11.01 -8.72 -16.84
N ALA A 141 -11.99 -9.39 -17.43
CA ALA A 141 -13.15 -8.76 -18.06
C ALA A 141 -13.98 -7.96 -17.05
N THR A 142 -14.33 -8.56 -15.90
CA THR A 142 -15.06 -7.86 -14.82
C THR A 142 -14.29 -6.64 -14.31
N TRP A 143 -12.96 -6.74 -14.15
CA TRP A 143 -12.15 -5.59 -13.76
C TRP A 143 -12.17 -4.49 -14.84
N LEU A 144 -12.03 -4.84 -16.13
CA LEU A 144 -12.11 -3.90 -17.26
C LEU A 144 -13.48 -3.24 -17.42
N ASP A 145 -14.58 -3.91 -17.04
CA ASP A 145 -15.92 -3.34 -17.11
C ASP A 145 -16.11 -2.13 -16.18
N HIS A 146 -15.35 -2.07 -15.10
CA HIS A 146 -15.32 -0.93 -14.19
C HIS A 146 -14.45 0.24 -14.70
N ALA A 147 -13.70 0.06 -15.79
CA ALA A 147 -12.95 1.15 -16.41
C ALA A 147 -13.85 2.01 -17.31
N ASP A 148 -13.47 3.28 -17.44
CA ASP A 148 -13.95 4.14 -18.51
C ASP A 148 -13.78 3.42 -19.86
N PRO A 149 -14.86 3.27 -20.67
CA PRO A 149 -14.79 2.65 -21.98
C PRO A 149 -13.65 3.17 -22.86
N ALA A 150 -13.30 4.46 -22.80
CA ALA A 150 -12.22 5.07 -23.56
C ALA A 150 -10.83 4.51 -23.21
N HIS A 151 -10.68 3.93 -22.02
CA HIS A 151 -9.41 3.41 -21.52
C HIS A 151 -9.29 1.88 -21.58
N ARG A 152 -10.37 1.15 -21.91
CA ARG A 152 -10.39 -0.32 -21.83
C ARG A 152 -9.37 -1.00 -22.74
N ASP A 153 -9.24 -0.56 -23.98
CA ASP A 153 -8.27 -1.15 -24.91
C ASP A 153 -6.83 -0.88 -24.48
N ARG A 154 -6.57 0.33 -23.98
CA ARG A 154 -5.28 0.68 -23.38
C ARG A 154 -4.97 -0.20 -22.17
N LEU A 155 -5.94 -0.38 -21.26
CA LEU A 155 -5.78 -1.21 -20.08
C LEU A 155 -5.52 -2.68 -20.45
N ARG A 156 -6.18 -3.21 -21.48
CA ARG A 156 -5.91 -4.56 -21.99
C ARG A 156 -4.46 -4.70 -22.47
N ALA A 157 -4.01 -3.78 -23.31
CA ALA A 157 -2.62 -3.75 -23.78
C ALA A 157 -1.61 -3.62 -22.63
N VAL A 158 -1.95 -2.85 -21.59
CA VAL A 158 -1.13 -2.73 -20.38
C VAL A 158 -1.10 -4.03 -19.58
N LEU A 159 -2.23 -4.72 -19.38
CA LEU A 159 -2.23 -6.02 -18.70
C LEU A 159 -1.31 -7.01 -19.44
N ASP A 160 -1.33 -7.01 -20.77
CA ASP A 160 -0.43 -7.83 -21.58
C ASP A 160 1.05 -7.42 -21.40
N ALA A 161 1.34 -6.12 -21.38
CA ALA A 161 2.69 -5.60 -21.13
C ALA A 161 3.19 -5.96 -19.73
N VAL A 162 2.34 -5.84 -18.70
CA VAL A 162 2.62 -6.24 -17.32
C VAL A 162 2.94 -7.73 -17.24
N ARG A 163 2.14 -8.58 -17.91
CA ARG A 163 2.42 -10.03 -17.99
C ARG A 163 3.77 -10.31 -18.65
N ALA A 164 4.07 -9.62 -19.75
CA ALA A 164 5.28 -9.86 -20.54
C ALA A 164 6.56 -9.48 -19.78
N ARG A 165 6.56 -8.35 -19.06
CA ARG A 165 7.76 -7.87 -18.33
C ARG A 165 7.81 -8.27 -16.86
N GLY A 166 6.71 -8.78 -16.30
CA GLY A 166 6.64 -9.28 -14.92
C GLY A 166 6.37 -8.24 -13.83
N TYR A 167 6.10 -6.98 -14.19
CA TYR A 167 5.82 -5.90 -13.24
C TYR A 167 4.93 -4.81 -13.83
N SER A 168 4.18 -4.12 -12.97
CA SER A 168 3.41 -2.91 -13.29
C SER A 168 4.17 -1.64 -12.90
N VAL A 169 3.82 -0.53 -13.55
CA VAL A 169 4.38 0.79 -13.28
C VAL A 169 3.21 1.76 -13.10
N GLU A 170 3.21 2.47 -11.99
CA GLU A 170 2.35 3.65 -11.82
C GLU A 170 3.14 4.86 -12.28
N ARG A 171 2.68 5.46 -13.38
CA ARG A 171 3.30 6.64 -13.98
C ARG A 171 2.49 7.89 -13.68
N LEU A 172 3.13 9.04 -13.76
CA LEU A 172 2.46 10.33 -13.67
C LEU A 172 2.08 10.83 -15.07
N ALA A 173 1.12 11.75 -15.13
CA ALA A 173 0.75 12.46 -16.35
C ALA A 173 1.98 13.14 -16.97
N ASP A 174 2.11 13.16 -18.29
CA ASP A 174 3.35 13.58 -18.96
C ASP A 174 3.68 15.07 -18.73
N ASP A 175 2.68 15.91 -18.46
CA ASP A 175 2.79 17.33 -18.12
C ASP A 175 3.22 17.60 -16.67
N SER A 176 3.35 16.56 -15.84
CA SER A 176 3.73 16.68 -14.43
C SER A 176 5.23 16.89 -14.20
N ALA A 177 6.08 16.88 -15.24
CA ALA A 177 7.53 16.96 -15.10
C ALA A 177 8.02 18.24 -14.37
N PRO A 178 7.58 19.46 -14.74
CA PRO A 178 7.99 20.67 -14.02
C PRO A 178 7.49 20.68 -12.56
N MET A 179 6.31 20.10 -12.32
CA MET A 179 5.75 19.96 -10.97
C MET A 179 6.63 19.03 -10.12
N LEU A 180 7.04 17.88 -10.67
CA LEU A 180 7.91 16.92 -9.99
C LEU A 180 9.28 17.50 -9.66
N GLU A 181 9.89 18.26 -10.56
CA GLU A 181 11.17 18.93 -10.29
C GLU A 181 11.02 19.96 -9.17
N ALA A 182 9.96 20.77 -9.19
CA ALA A 182 9.64 21.69 -8.12
C ALA A 182 9.42 20.96 -6.79
N LEU A 183 8.68 19.84 -6.80
CA LEU A 183 8.44 18.99 -5.63
C LEU A 183 9.72 18.35 -5.09
N ALA A 184 10.60 17.86 -5.97
CA ALA A 184 11.89 17.29 -5.60
C ALA A 184 12.83 18.35 -4.98
N ALA A 185 12.86 19.55 -5.56
CA ALA A 185 13.59 20.69 -5.00
C ALA A 185 13.04 21.08 -3.61
N LEU A 186 11.72 21.04 -3.43
CA LEU A 186 11.07 21.31 -2.15
C LEU A 186 11.26 20.19 -1.12
N ARG A 187 11.36 18.92 -1.53
CA ARG A 187 11.60 17.77 -0.63
C ARG A 187 12.90 17.93 0.15
N ASN A 188 13.92 18.53 -0.47
CA ASN A 188 15.25 18.77 0.10
C ASN A 188 15.38 20.17 0.76
N SER A 189 14.32 20.96 0.75
CA SER A 189 14.24 22.28 1.41
C SER A 189 13.53 22.14 2.77
N PRO A 190 13.82 22.98 3.78
CA PRO A 190 13.12 22.97 5.07
C PRO A 190 11.67 23.46 4.90
N VAL A 191 10.79 22.56 4.44
CA VAL A 191 9.35 22.80 4.27
C VAL A 191 8.57 22.15 5.40
N THR A 192 7.50 22.80 5.87
CA THR A 192 6.62 22.31 6.93
C THR A 192 5.82 21.05 6.50
N ASP A 193 5.58 20.13 7.44
CA ASP A 193 4.86 18.86 7.18
C ASP A 193 3.46 19.02 6.54
N PRO A 194 2.64 20.04 6.88
CA PRO A 194 1.34 20.23 6.24
C PRO A 194 1.44 20.56 4.74
N LEU A 195 2.47 21.32 4.35
CA LEU A 195 2.70 21.65 2.94
C LEU A 195 3.25 20.41 2.20
N ARG A 196 4.15 19.65 2.83
CA ARG A 196 4.63 18.36 2.31
C ARG A 196 3.48 17.38 2.04
N HIS A 197 2.51 17.31 2.96
CA HIS A 197 1.34 16.44 2.82
C HIS A 197 0.41 16.86 1.67
N ARG A 198 0.14 18.16 1.53
CA ARG A 198 -0.68 18.69 0.41
C ARG A 198 -0.03 18.41 -0.95
N LEU A 199 1.28 18.62 -1.02
CA LEU A 199 2.08 18.39 -2.23
C LEU A 199 2.07 16.91 -2.64
N GLY A 200 2.21 15.99 -1.69
CA GLY A 200 2.15 14.56 -1.99
C GLY A 200 0.73 14.04 -2.35
N GLY A 201 -0.33 14.72 -1.90
CA GLY A 201 -1.70 14.44 -2.36
C GLY A 201 -1.90 14.72 -3.85
N MET A 202 -1.32 15.81 -4.36
CA MET A 202 -1.41 16.18 -5.78
C MET A 202 -0.73 15.18 -6.72
N ILE A 203 0.36 14.52 -6.29
CA ILE A 203 1.02 13.46 -7.08
C ILE A 203 0.08 12.28 -7.32
N ALA A 204 -0.74 11.92 -6.33
CA ALA A 204 -1.68 10.81 -6.44
C ALA A 204 -2.75 11.05 -7.50
N ASP A 205 -3.22 12.29 -7.63
CA ASP A 205 -4.25 12.70 -8.58
C ASP A 205 -3.72 12.76 -10.04
N LEU A 206 -2.39 12.75 -10.21
CA LEU A 206 -1.71 12.78 -11.50
C LEU A 206 -1.33 11.38 -12.00
N ILE A 207 -1.65 10.31 -11.26
CA ILE A 207 -1.34 8.94 -11.70
C ILE A 207 -2.17 8.59 -12.93
N THR A 208 -1.50 8.18 -14.00
CA THR A 208 -2.16 7.70 -15.22
C THR A 208 -1.95 6.20 -15.41
N ILE A 209 -2.55 5.67 -16.47
CA ILE A 209 -2.37 4.28 -16.89
C ILE A 209 -0.90 4.06 -17.29
N ASP A 210 -0.34 2.93 -16.83
CA ASP A 210 1.00 2.38 -17.07
C ASP A 210 1.62 2.65 -18.46
N TYR A 211 2.95 2.62 -18.54
CA TYR A 211 3.70 2.71 -19.79
C TYR A 211 3.57 1.44 -20.63
N LEU A 212 3.15 1.59 -21.88
CA LEU A 212 3.39 0.60 -22.91
C LEU A 212 4.87 0.65 -23.37
N PRO A 213 5.44 -0.43 -23.91
CA PRO A 213 6.85 -0.46 -24.31
C PRO A 213 7.25 0.67 -25.28
N GLN A 214 6.34 1.06 -26.17
CA GLN A 214 6.54 2.14 -27.15
C GLN A 214 6.47 3.56 -26.56
N GLU A 215 5.97 3.72 -25.34
CA GLU A 215 5.85 5.01 -24.65
C GLU A 215 7.05 5.34 -23.77
N LEU A 216 7.97 4.39 -23.58
CA LEU A 216 9.15 4.63 -22.78
C LEU A 216 10.07 5.62 -23.50
N GLY A 217 10.24 6.78 -22.88
CA GLY A 217 11.17 7.81 -23.34
C GLY A 217 12.54 7.66 -22.69
N GLU A 218 13.41 8.64 -22.93
CA GLU A 218 14.72 8.75 -22.27
C GLU A 218 14.59 8.83 -20.75
N GLU A 219 13.58 9.55 -20.26
CA GLU A 219 13.27 9.75 -18.84
C GLU A 219 11.77 9.57 -18.59
N ASN A 220 11.40 8.69 -17.66
CA ASN A 220 10.03 8.25 -17.43
C ASN A 220 9.61 8.58 -16.00
N ALA A 221 8.46 9.25 -15.81
CA ALA A 221 7.98 9.63 -14.49
C ALA A 221 7.32 8.43 -13.80
N VAL A 222 7.93 7.94 -12.72
CA VAL A 222 7.53 6.69 -12.05
C VAL A 222 7.25 6.96 -10.57
N VAL A 223 6.02 6.67 -10.14
CA VAL A 223 5.60 6.72 -8.74
C VAL A 223 5.95 5.41 -8.06
N THR A 224 5.45 4.31 -8.62
CA THR A 224 5.67 2.96 -8.09
C THR A 224 5.95 1.96 -9.20
N VAL A 225 6.70 0.92 -8.85
CA VAL A 225 6.88 -0.29 -9.65
C VAL A 225 6.43 -1.45 -8.78
N ALA A 226 5.56 -2.32 -9.27
CA ALA A 226 4.99 -3.42 -8.49
C ALA A 226 5.18 -4.76 -9.20
N ALA A 227 5.63 -5.78 -8.46
CA ALA A 227 5.77 -7.14 -8.97
C ALA A 227 4.87 -8.11 -8.17
N PRO A 228 4.19 -9.05 -8.86
CA PRO A 228 3.22 -9.94 -8.23
C PRO A 228 3.90 -11.02 -7.37
N ILE A 229 3.31 -11.29 -6.22
CA ILE A 229 3.59 -12.47 -5.40
C ILE A 229 2.37 -13.40 -5.52
N ARG A 230 2.62 -14.61 -6.01
CA ARG A 230 1.57 -15.58 -6.33
C ARG A 230 1.35 -16.57 -5.19
N HIS A 231 0.12 -17.02 -5.05
CA HIS A 231 -0.26 -18.15 -4.22
C HIS A 231 -1.16 -19.08 -5.04
N GLY A 232 -0.60 -20.17 -5.55
CA GLY A 232 -1.26 -20.98 -6.57
C GLY A 232 -1.39 -20.21 -7.89
N ASP A 233 -2.59 -20.21 -8.47
CA ASP A 233 -2.87 -19.56 -9.77
C ASP A 233 -3.24 -18.08 -9.65
N THR A 234 -3.31 -17.54 -8.43
CA THR A 234 -3.72 -16.15 -8.19
C THR A 234 -2.58 -15.30 -7.64
N VAL A 235 -2.65 -14.00 -7.89
CA VAL A 235 -1.77 -13.01 -7.27
C VAL A 235 -2.40 -12.63 -5.93
N SER A 236 -1.79 -13.07 -4.83
CA SER A 236 -2.28 -12.78 -3.48
C SER A 236 -1.67 -11.51 -2.89
N ALA A 237 -0.52 -11.09 -3.39
CA ALA A 237 0.19 -9.92 -2.93
C ALA A 237 1.05 -9.31 -4.04
N ALA A 238 1.60 -8.13 -3.78
CA ALA A 238 2.59 -7.48 -4.63
C ALA A 238 3.69 -6.85 -3.77
N LEU A 239 4.93 -7.02 -4.22
CA LEU A 239 6.08 -6.28 -3.69
C LEU A 239 6.19 -4.99 -4.51
N VAL A 240 6.25 -3.83 -3.86
CA VAL A 240 6.18 -2.53 -4.54
C VAL A 240 7.33 -1.63 -4.13
N ALA A 241 8.08 -1.11 -5.11
CA ALA A 241 9.10 -0.08 -4.91
C ALA A 241 8.54 1.31 -5.23
N CYS A 242 8.96 2.33 -4.48
CA CYS A 242 8.45 3.70 -4.59
C CYS A 242 9.58 4.69 -4.94
N PRO A 243 10.09 4.69 -6.17
CA PRO A 243 11.15 5.61 -6.56
C PRO A 243 10.69 7.08 -6.53
N ASP A 244 9.41 7.36 -6.83
CA ASP A 244 8.82 8.71 -6.87
C ASP A 244 9.74 9.74 -7.54
N THR A 245 10.17 9.40 -8.76
CA THR A 245 11.19 10.14 -9.52
C THR A 245 11.13 9.81 -11.01
N ARG A 246 12.01 10.43 -11.80
CA ARG A 246 12.21 10.08 -13.20
C ARG A 246 13.29 9.00 -13.31
N LEU A 247 13.04 7.98 -14.12
CA LEU A 247 13.96 6.90 -14.40
C LEU A 247 14.16 6.76 -15.90
N SER A 248 15.41 6.52 -16.31
CA SER A 248 15.68 6.04 -17.66
C SER A 248 15.02 4.69 -17.91
N ALA A 249 14.72 4.37 -19.17
CA ALA A 249 14.12 3.08 -19.52
C ALA A 249 14.94 1.89 -19.00
N ALA A 250 16.27 2.01 -19.03
CA ALA A 250 17.19 0.99 -18.51
C ALA A 250 17.11 0.87 -16.97
N ALA A 251 17.08 2.00 -16.25
CA ALA A 251 16.96 2.00 -14.79
C ALA A 251 15.60 1.47 -14.33
N LEU A 252 14.52 1.79 -15.05
CA LEU A 252 13.19 1.24 -14.80
C LEU A 252 13.15 -0.28 -15.02
N ALA A 253 13.76 -0.76 -16.10
CA ALA A 253 13.84 -2.20 -16.38
C ALA A 253 14.67 -2.96 -15.33
N ASP A 254 15.79 -2.41 -14.89
CA ASP A 254 16.62 -2.98 -13.82
C ASP A 254 15.88 -3.03 -12.47
N LEU A 255 15.20 -1.93 -12.09
CA LEU A 255 14.38 -1.89 -10.87
C LEU A 255 13.24 -2.90 -10.94
N GLY A 256 12.50 -2.94 -12.05
CA GLY A 256 11.40 -3.88 -12.26
C GLY A 256 11.84 -5.34 -12.23
N SER A 257 12.97 -5.66 -12.88
CA SER A 257 13.52 -7.02 -12.90
C SER A 257 13.97 -7.49 -11.51
N ALA A 258 14.62 -6.61 -10.74
CA ALA A 258 15.03 -6.94 -9.37
C ALA A 258 13.84 -7.11 -8.43
N LEU A 259 12.80 -6.30 -8.59
CA LEU A 259 11.55 -6.44 -7.85
C LEU A 259 10.83 -7.75 -8.19
N ALA A 260 10.75 -8.10 -9.48
CA ALA A 260 10.17 -9.36 -9.95
C ALA A 260 10.92 -10.58 -9.41
N SER A 261 12.25 -10.57 -9.46
CA SER A 261 13.08 -11.64 -8.88
C SER A 261 12.83 -11.80 -7.38
N ALA A 262 12.76 -10.70 -6.62
CA ALA A 262 12.43 -10.76 -5.20
C ALA A 262 11.02 -11.30 -4.94
N ALA A 263 10.03 -10.90 -5.74
CA ALA A 263 8.66 -11.37 -5.63
C ALA A 263 8.51 -12.87 -6.00
N ASP A 264 9.28 -13.37 -6.97
CA ASP A 264 9.32 -14.79 -7.32
C ASP A 264 9.98 -15.64 -6.22
N HIS A 265 11.00 -15.12 -5.54
CA HIS A 265 11.55 -15.76 -4.34
C HIS A 265 10.52 -15.87 -3.21
N LEU A 266 9.74 -14.80 -2.98
CA LEU A 266 8.66 -14.80 -1.99
C LEU A 266 7.53 -15.77 -2.36
N THR A 267 7.14 -15.81 -3.64
CA THR A 267 6.17 -16.78 -4.19
C THR A 267 6.62 -18.23 -3.90
N SER A 268 7.89 -18.51 -4.15
CA SER A 268 8.49 -19.84 -3.93
C SER A 268 8.59 -20.20 -2.44
N ALA A 269 8.85 -19.22 -1.57
CA ALA A 269 8.89 -19.43 -0.11
C ALA A 269 7.48 -19.68 0.46
N LEU A 270 6.48 -18.94 -0.02
CA LEU A 270 5.08 -19.08 0.41
C LEU A 270 4.53 -20.47 0.09
N THR A 271 4.88 -21.02 -1.07
CA THR A 271 4.44 -22.36 -1.50
C THR A 271 5.07 -23.48 -0.67
N ARG A 272 6.30 -23.28 -0.16
CA ARG A 272 7.04 -24.25 0.66
C ARG A 272 6.65 -24.27 2.13
N THR A 273 5.83 -23.33 2.60
CA THR A 273 5.41 -23.24 4.01
C THR A 273 4.19 -24.14 4.30
N ARG A 274 3.87 -25.07 3.39
CA ARG A 274 2.88 -26.15 3.58
C ARG A 274 3.58 -27.45 3.99
#